data_AF-A0A254QB34-F1
#
_entry.id   AF-A0A254QB34-F1
#
_cell.length_a   1.000
_cell.length_b   1.000
_cell.length_c   1.000
_cell.angle_alpha   90.00
_cell.angle_beta   90.00
_cell.angle_gamma   90.00
#
_symmetry.space_group_name_H-M   'P 1'
#
loop_
_entity.id
_entity.type
_entity.pdbx_description
1 polymer ?
#
loop_
_entity_poly.entity_id
_entity_poly.type
_entity_poly.pdbx_seq_one_letter_code
_entity_poly.pdbx_strand_id
1 'polypeptide(L)'
;MKAKLISLFAALALVACATSVTQSEIQQAKFSPQPKQAEIDKEVNAYLKANINESNAAKKECSPPRKAWARTFSYEAPKFGWMVVCDVNAKEKSGGYGPLKAYMFLFTENGNFSYDSSSFVNINNNVQFLDLIK
;
A
#
# COMPACT_ATOMS: atom_id res chain seq x y z
N MET A 1 30.37 -44.38 30.52
CA MET A 1 30.28 -43.80 29.15
C MET A 1 28.86 -43.97 28.63
N LYS A 2 28.38 -42.98 27.87
CA LYS A 2 27.16 -42.99 27.03
C LYS A 2 25.81 -42.77 27.74
N ALA A 3 25.35 -41.52 27.73
CA ALA A 3 24.04 -41.11 27.18
C ALA A 3 23.79 -39.62 27.55
N LYS A 4 24.27 -38.69 26.72
CA LYS A 4 23.79 -37.30 26.72
C LYS A 4 23.73 -36.83 25.27
N LEU A 5 22.61 -37.08 24.61
CA LEU A 5 22.37 -36.64 23.22
C LEU A 5 20.87 -36.50 22.97
N ILE A 6 20.16 -35.77 23.83
CA ILE A 6 18.80 -35.30 23.55
C ILE A 6 18.67 -33.87 24.10
N SER A 7 19.31 -32.91 23.44
CA SER A 7 19.04 -31.49 23.67
C SER A 7 19.59 -30.65 22.52
N LEU A 8 19.10 -30.89 21.29
CA LEU A 8 19.50 -30.07 20.14
C LEU A 8 18.37 -29.89 19.12
N PHE A 9 17.12 -29.80 19.58
CA PHE A 9 15.96 -29.59 18.70
C PHE A 9 14.89 -28.66 19.29
N ALA A 10 15.28 -27.70 20.13
CA ALA A 10 14.36 -26.75 20.77
C ALA A 10 14.72 -25.28 20.53
N ALA A 11 15.46 -24.97 19.45
CA ALA A 11 15.96 -23.62 19.17
C ALA A 11 15.45 -22.99 17.86
N LEU A 12 14.37 -23.50 17.25
CA LEU A 12 13.82 -22.96 15.99
C LEU A 12 12.44 -22.26 16.12
N ALA A 13 11.91 -22.05 17.32
CA ALA A 13 10.53 -21.56 17.50
C ALA A 13 10.43 -20.08 17.95
N LEU A 14 11.36 -19.21 17.56
CA LEU A 14 11.29 -17.77 17.88
C LEU A 14 11.55 -16.90 16.64
N VAL A 15 10.70 -17.03 15.62
CA VAL A 15 10.55 -16.00 14.58
C VAL A 15 9.06 -15.68 14.40
N ALA A 16 8.43 -15.23 15.48
CA ALA A 16 7.04 -14.75 15.45
C ALA A 16 6.97 -13.31 15.97
N CYS A 17 7.63 -12.41 15.24
CA CYS A 17 7.40 -10.96 15.29
C CYS A 17 7.73 -10.30 13.93
N ALA A 18 7.66 -11.06 12.83
CA ALA A 18 7.88 -10.48 11.51
C ALA A 18 6.58 -9.86 11.01
N THR A 19 6.39 -8.57 11.32
CA THR A 19 5.43 -7.70 10.66
C THR A 19 5.86 -7.34 9.23
N SER A 20 7.03 -7.80 8.75
CA SER A 20 7.58 -7.44 7.45
C SER A 20 7.25 -8.47 6.37
N VAL A 21 6.88 -8.00 5.18
CA VAL A 21 6.80 -8.83 3.97
C VAL A 21 8.17 -9.43 3.67
N THR A 22 8.21 -10.73 3.37
CA THR A 22 9.44 -11.48 3.14
C THR A 22 9.99 -11.27 1.73
N GLN A 23 11.30 -11.46 1.56
CA GLN A 23 11.93 -11.37 0.23
C GLN A 23 11.40 -12.43 -0.74
N SER A 24 11.04 -13.62 -0.24
CA SER A 24 10.41 -14.65 -1.08
C SER A 24 9.04 -14.23 -1.60
N GLU A 25 8.22 -13.56 -0.78
CA GLU A 25 6.92 -13.03 -1.22
C GLU A 25 7.12 -11.96 -2.31
N ILE A 26 8.11 -11.07 -2.16
CA ILE A 26 8.45 -10.05 -3.15
C ILE A 26 8.89 -10.68 -4.48
N GLN A 27 9.73 -11.72 -4.44
CA GLN A 27 10.21 -12.41 -5.65
C GLN A 27 9.12 -13.18 -6.39
N GLN A 28 8.12 -13.69 -5.66
CA GLN A 28 7.00 -14.44 -6.22
C GLN A 28 5.82 -13.54 -6.62
N ALA A 29 5.87 -12.25 -6.26
CA ALA A 29 4.81 -11.30 -6.54
C ALA A 29 4.57 -11.17 -8.05
N LYS A 30 3.31 -11.33 -8.45
CA LYS A 30 2.85 -11.06 -9.81
C LYS A 30 2.36 -9.63 -9.90
N PHE A 31 2.70 -8.99 -11.01
CA PHE A 31 2.27 -7.64 -11.31
C PHE A 31 1.52 -7.68 -12.64
N SER A 32 0.34 -7.04 -12.66
CA SER A 32 -0.32 -6.70 -13.91
C SER A 32 0.55 -5.77 -14.76
N PRO A 33 0.23 -5.59 -16.06
CA PRO A 33 0.83 -4.51 -16.83
C PRO A 33 0.69 -3.17 -16.09
N GLN A 34 1.72 -2.33 -16.18
CA GLN A 34 1.71 -1.01 -15.55
C GLN A 34 0.48 -0.22 -16.04
N PRO A 35 -0.34 0.36 -15.13
CA PRO A 35 -1.55 1.05 -15.51
C PRO A 35 -1.21 2.28 -16.36
N LYS A 36 -2.01 2.51 -17.40
CA LYS A 36 -1.91 3.71 -18.24
C LYS A 36 -2.55 4.89 -17.51
N GLN A 37 -2.18 6.10 -17.91
CA GLN A 37 -2.70 7.34 -17.31
C GLN A 37 -4.25 7.38 -17.28
N ALA A 38 -4.91 6.93 -18.35
CA ALA A 38 -6.37 6.89 -18.41
C ALA A 38 -7.01 5.95 -17.37
N GLU A 39 -6.36 4.82 -17.04
CA GLU A 39 -6.84 3.88 -16.01
C GLU A 39 -6.64 4.45 -14.62
N ILE A 40 -5.49 5.10 -14.39
CA ILE A 40 -5.19 5.83 -13.16
C ILE A 40 -6.22 6.92 -12.93
N ASP A 41 -6.47 7.77 -13.93
CA ASP A 41 -7.42 8.86 -13.82
C ASP A 41 -8.85 8.37 -13.57
N LYS A 42 -9.25 7.27 -14.21
CA LYS A 42 -10.56 6.65 -13.97
C LYS A 42 -10.72 6.22 -12.51
N GLU A 43 -9.76 5.48 -11.98
CA GLU A 43 -9.80 4.98 -10.59
C GLU A 43 -9.78 6.12 -9.57
N VAL A 44 -8.82 7.04 -9.72
CA VAL A 44 -8.66 8.20 -8.84
C VAL A 44 -9.93 9.06 -8.85
N ASN A 45 -10.44 9.42 -10.02
CA ASN A 45 -11.64 10.26 -10.11
C ASN A 45 -12.88 9.56 -9.54
N ALA A 46 -13.01 8.24 -9.74
CA ALA A 46 -14.10 7.46 -9.15
C ALA A 46 -14.03 7.50 -7.61
N TYR A 47 -12.85 7.30 -7.03
CA TYR A 47 -12.65 7.39 -5.58
C TYR A 47 -12.93 8.79 -5.05
N LEU A 48 -12.39 9.84 -5.68
CA LEU A 48 -12.60 11.22 -5.27
C LEU A 48 -14.08 11.59 -5.30
N LYS A 49 -14.81 11.17 -6.35
CA LYS A 49 -16.25 11.41 -6.47
C LYS A 49 -17.05 10.75 -5.36
N ALA A 50 -16.64 9.57 -4.91
CA ALA A 50 -17.33 8.83 -3.86
C ALA A 50 -16.97 9.30 -2.44
N ASN A 51 -15.75 9.81 -2.22
CA ASN A 51 -15.21 10.01 -0.87
C ASN A 51 -14.88 11.47 -0.52
N ILE A 52 -14.87 12.38 -1.48
CA ILE A 52 -14.46 13.78 -1.26
C ILE A 52 -15.57 14.75 -1.68
N ASN A 53 -15.90 15.67 -0.76
CA ASN A 53 -16.83 16.77 -1.01
C ASN A 53 -16.31 17.68 -2.13
N GLU A 54 -17.20 18.11 -3.03
CA GLU A 54 -16.84 18.97 -4.17
C GLU A 54 -15.66 18.46 -5.02
N SER A 55 -15.57 17.13 -5.19
CA SER A 55 -14.49 16.44 -5.91
C SER A 55 -14.15 17.00 -7.30
N ASN A 56 -15.11 17.56 -8.03
CA ASN A 56 -14.87 18.19 -9.34
C ASN A 56 -13.98 19.44 -9.27
N ALA A 57 -13.87 20.07 -8.10
CA ALA A 57 -13.06 21.26 -7.87
C ALA A 57 -11.77 20.97 -7.09
N ALA A 58 -11.52 19.71 -6.75
CA ALA A 58 -10.31 19.29 -6.05
C ALA A 58 -9.09 19.44 -6.98
N LYS A 59 -7.99 19.94 -6.43
CA LYS A 59 -6.69 19.89 -7.12
C LYS A 59 -6.04 18.55 -6.76
N LYS A 60 -5.47 17.87 -7.75
CA LYS A 60 -4.75 16.60 -7.54
C LYS A 60 -3.45 16.58 -8.34
N GLU A 61 -2.42 16.01 -7.74
CA GLU A 61 -1.17 15.68 -8.41
C GLU A 61 -0.82 14.24 -8.07
N CYS A 62 -0.58 13.41 -9.08
CA CYS A 62 -0.30 11.99 -8.90
C CYS A 62 1.11 11.66 -9.37
N SER A 63 1.82 10.90 -8.55
CA SER A 63 3.11 10.31 -8.89
C SER A 63 2.99 9.26 -10.00
N PRO A 64 4.08 8.99 -10.75
CA PRO A 64 4.12 7.84 -11.65
C PRO A 64 3.91 6.52 -10.89
N PRO A 65 3.27 5.52 -11.50
CA PRO A 65 3.04 4.22 -10.87
C PRO A 65 4.36 3.52 -10.59
N ARG A 66 4.53 3.02 -9.35
CA ARG A 66 5.71 2.28 -8.90
C ARG A 66 5.30 0.95 -8.29
N LYS A 67 6.12 -0.09 -8.43
CA LYS A 67 5.84 -1.38 -7.79
C LYS A 67 5.85 -1.25 -6.28
N ALA A 68 4.81 -1.72 -5.62
CA ALA A 68 4.67 -1.68 -4.18
C ALA A 68 3.90 -2.90 -3.69
N TRP A 69 3.90 -3.08 -2.36
CA TRP A 69 2.88 -3.84 -1.68
C TRP A 69 2.11 -2.96 -0.70
N ALA A 70 0.85 -3.29 -0.47
CA ALA A 70 0.04 -2.65 0.57
C ALA A 70 -0.93 -3.61 1.26
N ARG A 71 -1.33 -3.28 2.48
CA ARG A 71 -2.37 -3.96 3.26
C ARG A 71 -2.99 -3.01 4.28
N THR A 72 -4.24 -3.27 4.67
CA THR A 72 -4.95 -2.41 5.63
C THR A 72 -4.45 -2.64 7.04
N PHE A 73 -4.26 -3.90 7.44
CA PHE A 73 -3.76 -4.28 8.75
C PHE A 73 -2.51 -5.15 8.66
N SER A 74 -1.64 -5.08 9.67
CA SER A 74 -0.35 -5.78 9.69
C SER A 74 -0.46 -7.31 9.70
N TYR A 75 -1.62 -7.86 10.01
CA TYR A 75 -1.89 -9.31 9.99
C TYR A 75 -2.49 -9.79 8.66
N GLU A 76 -2.87 -8.88 7.76
CA GLU A 76 -3.37 -9.25 6.44
C GLU A 76 -2.22 -9.62 5.50
N ALA A 77 -2.52 -10.49 4.55
CA ALA A 77 -1.63 -10.77 3.44
C ALA A 77 -1.38 -9.49 2.62
N PRO A 78 -0.12 -9.17 2.28
CA PRO A 78 0.19 -8.03 1.43
C PRO A 78 -0.38 -8.23 0.03
N LYS A 79 -0.91 -7.16 -0.54
CA LYS A 79 -1.35 -7.11 -1.93
C LYS A 79 -0.26 -6.44 -2.74
N PHE A 80 0.20 -7.08 -3.80
CA PHE A 80 1.25 -6.57 -4.67
C PHE A 80 0.66 -5.95 -5.93
N GLY A 81 1.25 -4.84 -6.37
CA GLY A 81 0.76 -4.13 -7.54
C GLY A 81 1.54 -2.88 -7.87
N TRP A 82 0.97 -2.07 -8.74
CA TRP A 82 1.45 -0.74 -9.07
C TRP A 82 0.75 0.28 -8.18
N MET A 83 1.52 1.00 -7.38
CA MET A 83 1.03 2.05 -6.51
C MET A 83 1.19 3.41 -7.17
N VAL A 84 0.12 4.18 -7.16
CA VAL A 84 0.09 5.61 -7.48
C VAL A 84 -0.28 6.37 -6.22
N VAL A 85 0.56 7.32 -5.82
CA VAL A 85 0.24 8.24 -4.72
C VAL A 85 -0.21 9.56 -5.32
N CYS A 86 -1.38 10.03 -4.89
CA CYS A 86 -1.93 11.32 -5.29
C CYS A 86 -2.09 12.24 -4.08
N ASP A 87 -1.49 13.41 -4.15
CA ASP A 87 -1.75 14.50 -3.23
C ASP A 87 -2.99 15.25 -3.68
N VAL A 88 -3.98 15.34 -2.79
CA VAL A 88 -5.31 15.86 -3.09
C VAL A 88 -5.65 16.99 -2.16
N ASN A 89 -6.03 18.11 -2.75
CA ASN A 89 -6.48 19.28 -2.05
C ASN A 89 -7.97 19.49 -2.34
N ALA A 90 -8.80 19.01 -1.42
CA ALA A 90 -10.25 19.04 -1.55
C ALA A 90 -10.77 20.47 -1.39
N LYS A 91 -11.77 20.84 -2.17
CA LYS A 91 -12.48 22.10 -1.97
C LYS A 91 -13.49 21.94 -0.84
N GLU A 92 -13.49 22.89 0.09
CA GLU A 92 -14.44 22.92 1.18
C GLU A 92 -15.68 23.74 0.78
N LYS A 93 -16.82 23.42 1.41
CA LYS A 93 -18.08 24.15 1.20
C LYS A 93 -17.98 25.64 1.53
N SER A 94 -17.01 26.03 2.37
CA SER A 94 -16.67 27.41 2.73
C SER A 94 -16.01 28.19 1.57
N GLY A 95 -15.67 27.52 0.46
CA GLY A 95 -15.04 28.11 -0.72
C GLY A 95 -13.51 28.01 -0.74
N GLY A 96 -12.89 27.68 0.39
CA GLY A 96 -11.45 27.43 0.50
C GLY A 96 -11.03 26.02 0.06
N TYR A 97 -9.73 25.75 0.10
CA TYR A 97 -9.21 24.39 -0.01
C TYR A 97 -8.81 23.87 1.37
N GLY A 98 -9.16 22.62 1.65
CA GLY A 98 -8.81 21.95 2.90
C GLY A 98 -7.32 21.59 2.99
N PRO A 99 -6.90 20.81 3.99
CA PRO A 99 -5.53 20.32 4.05
C PRO A 99 -5.20 19.42 2.86
N LEU A 100 -3.93 19.43 2.43
CA LEU A 100 -3.42 18.47 1.46
C LEU A 100 -3.45 17.06 2.08
N LYS A 101 -4.03 16.10 1.38
CA LYS A 101 -4.11 14.70 1.81
C LYS A 101 -3.54 13.78 0.75
N ALA A 102 -2.69 12.84 1.17
CA ALA A 102 -2.14 11.82 0.30
C ALA A 102 -3.05 10.58 0.27
N TYR A 103 -3.48 10.22 -0.94
CA TYR A 103 -4.21 8.98 -1.21
C TYR A 103 -3.35 8.04 -2.03
N MET A 104 -3.46 6.75 -1.75
CA MET A 104 -2.67 5.70 -2.37
C MET A 104 -3.59 4.74 -3.12
N PHE A 105 -3.32 4.51 -4.40
CA PHE A 105 -4.11 3.67 -5.28
C PHE A 105 -3.24 2.51 -5.77
N LEU A 106 -3.54 1.31 -5.30
CA LEU A 106 -2.84 0.08 -5.64
C LEU A 106 -3.61 -0.69 -6.73
N PHE A 107 -3.02 -0.80 -7.91
CA PHE A 107 -3.52 -1.56 -9.04
C PHE A 107 -2.93 -2.96 -9.02
N THR A 108 -3.75 -3.98 -8.78
CA THR A 108 -3.32 -5.38 -8.68
C THR A 108 -3.95 -6.24 -9.78
N GLU A 109 -3.50 -7.48 -9.90
CA GLU A 109 -4.14 -8.49 -10.77
C GLU A 109 -5.59 -8.79 -10.35
N ASN A 110 -5.90 -8.69 -9.05
CA ASN A 110 -7.18 -9.08 -8.47
C ASN A 110 -8.10 -7.89 -8.13
N GLY A 111 -7.78 -6.70 -8.64
CA GLY A 111 -8.56 -5.48 -8.41
C GLY A 111 -7.73 -4.31 -7.88
N ASN A 112 -8.39 -3.16 -7.77
CA ASN A 112 -7.78 -1.91 -7.31
C ASN A 112 -8.16 -1.65 -5.85
N PHE A 113 -7.21 -1.15 -5.08
CA PHE A 113 -7.38 -0.82 -3.66
C PHE A 113 -6.96 0.63 -3.41
N SER A 114 -7.76 1.35 -2.63
CA SER A 114 -7.48 2.73 -2.27
C SER A 114 -7.23 2.85 -0.77
N TYR A 115 -6.23 3.63 -0.39
CA TYR A 115 -5.86 3.86 1.00
C TYR A 115 -5.69 5.36 1.27
N ASP A 116 -6.20 5.83 2.41
CA ASP A 116 -5.89 7.17 2.93
C ASP A 116 -4.64 7.05 3.81
N SER A 117 -3.58 7.81 3.52
CA SER A 117 -2.33 7.71 4.28
C SER A 117 -2.52 8.06 5.76
N SER A 118 -3.51 8.90 6.09
CA SER A 118 -3.83 9.29 7.46
C SER A 118 -4.52 8.18 8.27
N SER A 119 -4.98 7.12 7.60
CA SER A 119 -5.58 5.96 8.28
C SER A 119 -4.55 5.02 8.91
N PHE A 120 -3.26 5.16 8.57
CA PHE A 120 -2.21 4.31 9.11
C PHE A 120 -1.56 4.93 10.35
N VAL A 121 -1.52 4.16 11.44
CA VAL A 121 -0.72 4.53 12.63
C VAL A 121 0.77 4.54 12.29
N ASN A 122 1.22 3.58 11.49
CA ASN A 122 2.58 3.54 10.94
C ASN A 122 2.53 2.98 9.51
N ILE A 123 2.65 3.86 8.53
CA ILE A 123 2.56 3.51 7.11
C ILE A 123 3.58 2.46 6.67
N ASN A 124 4.76 2.41 7.30
CA ASN A 124 5.84 1.49 6.93
C ASN A 124 5.52 0.03 7.27
N ASN A 125 4.54 -0.23 8.14
CA ASN A 125 4.06 -1.59 8.43
C ASN A 125 3.04 -2.09 7.40
N ASN A 126 2.55 -1.19 6.55
CA ASN A 126 1.37 -1.38 5.73
C ASN A 126 1.60 -1.14 4.26
N VAL A 127 2.59 -0.33 3.90
CA VAL A 127 2.91 0.05 2.53
C VAL A 127 4.42 0.12 2.36
N GLN A 128 4.94 -0.44 1.28
CA GLN A 128 6.34 -0.25 0.89
C GLN A 128 6.51 -0.32 -0.61
N PHE A 129 7.31 0.61 -1.16
CA PHE A 129 7.74 0.56 -2.55
C PHE A 129 8.93 -0.37 -2.71
N LEU A 130 8.86 -1.26 -3.71
CA LEU A 130 9.85 -2.32 -3.90
C LEU A 130 11.23 -1.81 -4.30
N ASP A 131 11.29 -0.67 -4.99
CA ASP A 131 12.54 0.00 -5.38
C ASP A 131 13.25 0.71 -4.20
N LEU A 132 12.62 0.79 -3.03
CA LEU A 132 13.20 1.35 -1.81
C LEU A 132 13.65 0.26 -0.82
N ILE A 133 13.42 -1.02 -1.12
CA ILE A 133 13.84 -2.15 -0.29
C ILE A 133 15.32 -2.43 -0.61
N LYS A 134 16.18 -2.32 0.40
CA LYS A 134 17.63 -2.57 0.31
C LYS A 134 17.96 -4.01 0.69
#